data_AF-A0A0K8VDZ8-F1
#
_entry.id   AF-A0A0K8VDZ8-F1
#
_cell.length_a   1.000
_cell.length_b   1.000
_cell.length_c   1.000
_cell.angle_alpha   90.00
_cell.angle_beta   90.00
_cell.angle_gamma   90.00
#
_symmetry.space_group_name_H-M   'P 1'
#
loop_
_entity.id
_entity.type
_entity.pdbx_description
1 polymer ?
#
loop_
_entity_poly.entity_id
_entity_poly.type
_entity_poly.pdbx_seq_one_letter_code
_entity_poly.pdbx_strand_id
1 'polypeptide(L)'
;MATYMKIFNERISGLSKGVDETVDSWFLMSSPGPVVSIVGLYLLFVLKIGPAYMRDRKPYDLKKVMVIYNAFQVCYSMWMCRTSIRESNVIASILSKKCEIVRNREQNLMLYSGAWYYFFSKIIDLLDTTFFVLRKKQNQVSFLHVYHHTITALFSWGYLKYAPGK
;
A
#
# COMPACT_ATOMS: atom_id res chain seq x y z
N MET A 1 18.77 -30.30 -2.11
CA MET A 1 18.68 -28.82 -2.29
C MET A 1 17.84 -28.43 -3.52
N ALA A 2 18.00 -29.11 -4.67
CA ALA A 2 17.23 -28.83 -5.90
C ALA A 2 15.69 -29.00 -5.79
N THR A 3 15.20 -29.99 -5.02
CA THR A 3 13.76 -30.22 -4.83
C THR A 3 13.09 -29.13 -4.00
N TYR A 4 13.74 -28.65 -2.93
CA TYR A 4 13.23 -27.54 -2.12
C TYR A 4 13.23 -26.22 -2.89
N MET A 5 14.27 -25.97 -3.71
CA MET A 5 14.28 -24.81 -4.61
C MET A 5 13.16 -24.89 -5.64
N LYS A 6 12.86 -26.07 -6.22
CA LYS A 6 11.71 -26.23 -7.14
C LYS A 6 10.37 -25.96 -6.46
N ILE A 7 10.12 -26.57 -5.30
CA ILE A 7 8.86 -26.39 -4.55
C ILE A 7 8.69 -24.92 -4.12
N PHE A 8 9.79 -24.29 -3.67
CA PHE A 8 9.79 -22.87 -3.33
C PHE A 8 9.49 -22.01 -4.55
N ASN A 9 10.13 -22.30 -5.69
CA ASN A 9 9.92 -21.53 -6.93
C ASN A 9 8.49 -21.71 -7.48
N GLU A 10 7.93 -22.91 -7.40
CA GLU A 10 6.52 -23.17 -7.78
C GLU A 10 5.55 -22.38 -6.90
N ARG A 11 5.75 -22.38 -5.57
CA ARG A 11 4.90 -21.60 -4.64
C ARG A 11 5.04 -20.09 -4.87
N ILE A 12 6.25 -19.59 -5.09
CA ILE A 12 6.50 -18.17 -5.39
C ILE A 12 5.88 -17.79 -6.74
N SER A 13 5.94 -18.68 -7.74
CA SER A 13 5.30 -18.47 -9.03
C SER A 13 3.77 -18.41 -8.90
N GLY A 14 3.18 -19.26 -8.05
CA GLY A 14 1.75 -19.25 -7.73
C GLY A 14 1.30 -17.96 -7.05
N LEU A 15 2.12 -17.38 -6.17
CA LEU A 15 1.84 -16.08 -5.53
C LEU A 15 2.13 -14.88 -6.45
N SER A 16 2.91 -15.09 -7.51
CA SER A 16 3.24 -14.04 -8.48
C SER A 16 2.18 -13.92 -9.58
N LYS A 17 1.29 -14.90 -9.73
CA LYS A 17 0.22 -14.86 -10.72
C LYS A 17 -1.05 -14.26 -10.11
N GLY A 18 -1.45 -13.08 -10.60
CA GLY A 18 -2.67 -12.40 -10.19
C GLY A 18 -3.91 -12.84 -10.98
N VAL A 19 -5.02 -12.17 -10.72
CA VAL A 19 -6.27 -12.35 -11.50
C VAL A 19 -6.14 -11.77 -12.91
N ASP A 20 -5.29 -10.76 -13.10
CA ASP A 20 -5.14 -10.04 -14.35
C ASP A 20 -3.67 -9.81 -14.73
N GLU A 21 -3.26 -10.30 -15.89
CA GLU A 21 -1.88 -10.18 -16.37
C GLU A 21 -1.44 -8.72 -16.60
N THR A 22 -2.38 -7.80 -16.87
CA THR A 22 -2.07 -6.38 -17.02
C THR A 22 -1.66 -5.78 -15.68
N VAL A 23 -2.36 -6.14 -14.60
CA VAL A 23 -2.02 -5.68 -13.24
C VAL A 23 -0.68 -6.24 -12.81
N ASP A 24 -0.36 -7.48 -13.17
CA ASP A 24 0.91 -8.13 -12.84
C ASP A 24 2.13 -7.40 -13.43
N SER A 25 1.95 -6.69 -14.54
CA SER A 25 2.99 -5.87 -15.17
C SER A 25 3.25 -4.52 -14.49
N TRP A 26 2.35 -4.09 -13.59
CA TRP A 26 2.45 -2.78 -12.95
C TRP A 26 3.54 -2.72 -11.89
N PHE A 27 3.98 -1.49 -11.60
CA PHE A 27 5.02 -1.25 -10.60
C PHE A 27 4.62 -1.84 -9.24
N LEU A 28 5.54 -2.61 -8.64
CA LEU A 28 5.38 -3.38 -7.39
C LEU A 28 4.34 -4.52 -7.41
N MET A 29 3.74 -4.84 -8.55
CA MET A 29 2.71 -5.89 -8.66
C MET A 29 3.23 -7.22 -9.21
N SER A 30 4.46 -7.29 -9.71
CA SER A 30 5.00 -8.51 -10.35
C SER A 30 5.06 -9.72 -9.43
N SER A 31 5.36 -9.52 -8.15
CA SER A 31 5.43 -10.58 -7.14
C SER A 31 5.22 -10.00 -5.74
N PRO A 32 4.94 -10.81 -4.71
CA PRO A 32 4.86 -10.31 -3.34
C PRO A 32 6.23 -9.86 -2.78
N GLY A 33 7.34 -10.24 -3.43
CA GLY A 33 8.69 -9.98 -2.94
C GLY A 33 9.00 -8.50 -2.68
N PRO A 34 8.80 -7.60 -3.67
CA PRO A 34 9.01 -6.17 -3.50
C PRO A 34 8.21 -5.55 -2.35
N VAL A 35 6.89 -5.80 -2.26
CA VAL A 35 6.05 -5.20 -1.20
C VAL A 35 6.42 -5.73 0.18
N VAL A 36 6.70 -7.04 0.30
CA VAL A 36 7.14 -7.64 1.57
C VAL A 36 8.49 -7.10 1.99
N SER A 37 9.39 -6.85 1.03
CA SER A 37 10.70 -6.25 1.30
C SER A 37 10.57 -4.80 1.79
N ILE A 38 9.72 -3.98 1.15
CA ILE A 38 9.44 -2.61 1.58
C ILE A 38 8.89 -2.61 3.01
N VAL A 39 7.88 -3.42 3.30
CA VAL A 39 7.26 -3.51 4.63
C VAL A 39 8.25 -4.06 5.67
N GLY A 40 9.08 -5.04 5.30
CA GLY A 40 10.11 -5.59 6.18
C GLY A 40 11.17 -4.55 6.56
N LEU A 41 11.69 -3.81 5.56
CA LEU A 41 12.64 -2.72 5.78
C LEU A 41 12.02 -1.59 6.61
N TYR A 42 10.76 -1.26 6.34
CA TYR A 42 9.97 -0.31 7.11
C TYR A 42 9.89 -0.69 8.60
N LEU A 43 9.47 -1.92 8.89
CA LEU A 43 9.36 -2.41 10.27
C LEU A 43 10.72 -2.45 10.97
N LEU A 44 11.76 -2.91 10.26
CA LEU A 44 13.13 -2.93 10.76
C LEU A 44 13.60 -1.52 11.11
N PHE A 45 13.29 -0.54 10.26
CA PHE A 45 13.62 0.86 10.50
C PHE A 45 12.87 1.41 11.71
N VAL A 46 11.54 1.32 11.73
CA VAL A 46 10.70 1.96 12.74
C VAL A 46 10.89 1.35 14.13
N LEU A 47 11.08 0.03 14.22
CA LEU A 47 11.14 -0.68 15.50
C LEU A 47 12.56 -0.83 16.07
N LYS A 48 13.60 -0.83 15.22
CA LYS A 48 14.98 -1.13 15.64
C LYS A 48 15.97 -0.07 15.21
N ILE A 49 16.20 0.08 13.90
CA ILE A 49 17.32 0.88 13.38
C ILE A 49 17.13 2.36 13.68
N GLY A 50 15.96 2.91 13.39
CA GLY A 50 15.65 4.32 13.57
C GLY A 50 15.71 4.77 15.03
N PRO A 51 15.04 4.09 15.99
CA PRO A 51 15.15 4.42 17.41
C PRO A 51 16.59 4.30 17.95
N ALA A 52 17.34 3.26 17.54
CA ALA A 52 18.73 3.08 17.94
C ALA A 52 19.63 4.19 17.39
N TYR A 53 19.47 4.55 16.10
CA TYR A 53 20.19 5.64 15.45
C TYR A 53 19.90 7.01 16.08
N MET A 54 18.65 7.23 16.49
CA MET A 54 18.23 8.49 17.09
C MET A 54 18.59 8.60 18.56
N ARG A 55 18.92 7.51 19.28
CA ARG A 55 19.17 7.52 20.74
C ARG A 55 20.05 8.69 21.19
N ASP A 56 21.21 8.83 20.56
CA ASP A 56 22.25 9.79 20.93
C ASP A 56 22.21 11.09 20.11
N ARG A 57 21.13 11.32 19.33
CA ARG A 57 20.95 12.50 18.45
C ARG A 57 19.83 13.42 18.92
N LYS A 58 19.89 14.70 18.56
CA LYS A 58 18.77 15.63 18.76
C LYS A 58 17.65 15.32 17.73
N PRO A 59 16.37 15.55 18.07
CA PRO A 59 15.28 15.36 17.13
C PRO A 59 15.43 16.29 15.93
N TYR A 60 15.18 15.78 14.72
CA TYR A 60 15.24 16.59 13.50
C TYR A 60 14.05 17.56 13.42
N ASP A 61 14.29 18.79 12.95
CA ASP A 61 13.21 19.71 12.59
C ASP A 61 12.74 19.45 11.16
N LEU A 62 11.75 18.56 11.05
CA LEU A 62 11.13 18.18 9.78
C LEU A 62 9.82 18.95 9.52
N LYS A 63 9.56 20.08 10.21
CA LYS A 63 8.28 20.78 10.12
C LYS A 63 7.88 21.13 8.69
N LYS A 64 8.80 21.73 7.92
CA LYS A 64 8.55 22.10 6.51
C LYS A 64 8.29 20.88 5.64
N VAL A 65 9.06 19.82 5.82
CA VAL A 65 8.92 18.56 5.08
C VAL A 65 7.55 17.94 5.33
N MET A 66 7.12 17.85 6.58
CA MET A 66 5.80 17.32 6.94
C MET A 66 4.65 18.17 6.40
N VAL A 67 4.78 19.50 6.38
CA VAL A 67 3.75 20.38 5.80
C VAL A 67 3.57 20.09 4.30
N ILE A 68 4.68 19.99 3.55
CA ILE A 68 4.66 19.66 2.12
C ILE A 68 4.09 18.26 1.91
N TYR A 69 4.55 17.30 2.70
CA TYR A 69 4.09 15.90 2.63
C TYR A 69 2.60 15.75 2.92
N ASN A 70 2.09 16.38 3.99
CA ASN A 70 0.67 16.35 4.33
C ASN A 70 -0.17 17.06 3.26
N ALA A 71 0.30 18.18 2.73
CA ALA A 71 -0.36 18.87 1.62
C ALA A 71 -0.44 17.98 0.37
N PHE A 72 0.65 17.27 0.05
CA PHE A 72 0.68 16.28 -1.01
C PHE A 72 -0.34 15.16 -0.76
N GLN A 73 -0.37 14.55 0.43
CA GLN A 73 -1.34 13.49 0.77
C GLN A 73 -2.78 13.98 0.64
N VAL A 74 -3.09 15.20 1.08
CA VAL A 74 -4.42 15.80 0.94
C VAL A 74 -4.79 15.98 -0.54
N CYS A 75 -3.91 16.55 -1.35
CA CYS A 75 -4.11 16.69 -2.79
C CYS A 75 -4.30 15.34 -3.49
N TYR A 76 -3.45 14.37 -3.17
CA TYR A 76 -3.50 13.02 -3.73
C TYR A 76 -4.81 12.30 -3.35
N SER A 77 -5.23 12.43 -2.10
CA SER A 77 -6.50 11.86 -1.61
C SER A 77 -7.72 12.52 -2.25
N MET A 78 -7.71 13.84 -2.42
CA MET A 78 -8.79 14.56 -3.13
C MET A 78 -8.88 14.14 -4.59
N TRP A 79 -7.74 13.98 -5.26
CA TRP A 79 -7.69 13.49 -6.64
C TRP A 79 -8.24 12.08 -6.76
N MET A 80 -7.78 11.13 -5.92
CA MET A 80 -8.31 9.76 -5.90
C MET A 80 -9.82 9.75 -5.63
N CYS A 81 -10.29 10.50 -4.63
CA CYS A 81 -11.72 10.59 -4.31
C CYS A 81 -12.54 11.09 -5.50
N ARG A 82 -12.08 12.15 -6.18
CA ARG A 82 -12.72 12.69 -7.39
C ARG A 82 -12.76 11.67 -8.53
N THR A 83 -11.67 10.95 -8.77
CA THR A 83 -11.59 9.91 -9.79
C THR A 83 -12.57 8.77 -9.47
N SER A 84 -12.55 8.26 -8.24
CA SER A 84 -13.45 7.19 -7.80
C SER A 84 -14.93 7.57 -7.96
N ILE A 85 -15.33 8.77 -7.55
CA ILE A 85 -16.73 9.24 -7.67
C ILE A 85 -17.16 9.32 -9.15
N ARG A 86 -16.28 9.80 -10.03
CA ARG A 86 -16.57 9.97 -11.46
C ARG A 86 -16.64 8.65 -12.23
N GLU A 87 -15.72 7.74 -11.94
CA GLU A 87 -15.56 6.52 -12.76
C GLU A 87 -16.51 5.41 -12.38
N SER A 88 -16.84 5.27 -11.08
CA SER A 88 -17.49 4.04 -10.61
C SER A 88 -18.98 4.15 -10.34
N ASN A 89 -19.63 5.28 -10.65
CA ASN A 89 -21.02 5.54 -10.24
C ASN A 89 -21.26 4.96 -8.83
N VAL A 90 -20.32 5.21 -7.90
CA VAL A 90 -20.21 4.50 -6.60
C VAL A 90 -21.56 4.44 -5.92
N ILE A 91 -22.30 5.54 -6.00
CA ILE A 91 -23.65 5.69 -5.46
C ILE A 91 -24.62 4.69 -6.09
N ALA A 92 -24.65 4.55 -7.43
CA ALA A 92 -25.49 3.55 -8.09
C ALA A 92 -25.03 2.11 -7.81
N SER A 93 -23.72 1.88 -7.63
CA SER A 93 -23.17 0.56 -7.27
C SER A 93 -23.47 0.17 -5.83
N ILE A 94 -23.41 1.10 -4.87
CA ILE A 94 -23.74 0.89 -3.45
C ILE A 94 -25.25 0.73 -3.27
N LEU A 95 -26.05 1.48 -4.03
CA LEU A 95 -27.51 1.39 -4.02
C LEU A 95 -28.05 0.24 -4.88
N SER A 96 -27.17 -0.45 -5.63
CA SER A 96 -27.56 -1.60 -6.44
C SER A 96 -27.88 -2.79 -5.54
N LYS A 97 -29.07 -3.38 -5.75
CA LYS A 97 -29.49 -4.63 -5.08
C LYS A 97 -28.90 -5.89 -5.72
N LYS A 98 -28.10 -5.76 -6.79
CA LYS A 98 -27.50 -6.90 -7.50
C LYS A 98 -26.16 -7.29 -6.87
N CYS A 99 -25.97 -8.59 -6.65
CA CYS A 99 -24.73 -9.16 -6.07
C CYS A 99 -23.56 -9.17 -7.07
N GLU A 100 -23.85 -9.11 -8.37
CA GLU A 100 -22.84 -9.03 -9.44
C GLU A 100 -22.96 -7.71 -10.20
N ILE A 101 -21.85 -6.98 -10.26
CA ILE A 101 -21.69 -5.80 -11.10
C ILE A 101 -21.04 -6.28 -12.39
N VAL A 102 -21.82 -6.36 -13.47
CA VAL A 102 -21.29 -6.68 -14.80
C VAL A 102 -20.47 -5.47 -15.28
N ARG A 103 -19.14 -5.62 -15.33
CA ARG A 103 -18.21 -4.62 -15.83
C ARG A 103 -17.56 -5.10 -17.12
N ASN A 104 -17.40 -4.20 -18.08
CA ASN A 104 -16.60 -4.47 -19.28
C ASN A 104 -15.09 -4.42 -18.97
N ARG A 105 -14.25 -4.81 -19.94
CA ARG A 105 -12.78 -4.83 -19.78
C ARG A 105 -12.21 -3.47 -19.37
N GLU A 106 -12.69 -2.40 -20.00
CA GLU A 106 -12.21 -1.03 -19.74
C GLU A 106 -12.57 -0.55 -18.33
N GLN A 107 -13.81 -0.78 -17.88
CA GLN A 107 -14.27 -0.45 -16.53
C GLN A 107 -13.50 -1.23 -15.46
N ASN A 108 -13.15 -2.49 -15.72
CA ASN A 108 -12.29 -3.27 -14.83
C ASN A 108 -10.88 -2.66 -14.75
N LEU A 109 -10.27 -2.31 -15.89
CA LEU A 109 -8.95 -1.69 -15.90
C LEU A 109 -8.93 -0.33 -15.20
N MET A 110 -9.98 0.49 -15.34
CA MET A 110 -10.14 1.75 -14.59
C MET A 110 -10.20 1.49 -13.07
N LEU A 111 -11.01 0.53 -12.64
CA LEU A 111 -11.09 0.13 -11.24
C LEU A 111 -9.74 -0.37 -10.70
N TYR A 112 -9.04 -1.19 -11.47
CA TYR A 112 -7.73 -1.72 -11.10
C TYR A 112 -6.71 -0.59 -10.96
N SER A 113 -6.72 0.37 -11.90
CA SER A 113 -5.86 1.55 -11.89
C SER A 113 -6.11 2.38 -10.61
N GLY A 114 -7.38 2.66 -10.27
CA GLY A 114 -7.75 3.34 -9.03
C GLY A 114 -7.28 2.59 -7.77
N ALA A 115 -7.45 1.27 -7.74
CA ALA A 115 -6.97 0.43 -6.65
C ALA A 115 -5.43 0.41 -6.54
N TRP A 116 -4.71 0.50 -7.67
CA TRP A 116 -3.26 0.63 -7.68
C TRP A 116 -2.79 1.97 -7.10
N TYR A 117 -3.43 3.08 -7.48
CA TYR A 117 -3.13 4.40 -6.89
C TYR A 117 -3.41 4.42 -5.38
N TYR A 118 -4.47 3.73 -4.93
CA TYR A 118 -4.75 3.55 -3.51
C TYR A 118 -3.66 2.74 -2.79
N PHE A 119 -3.26 1.59 -3.36
CA PHE A 119 -2.15 0.79 -2.84
C PHE A 119 -0.87 1.64 -2.73
N PHE A 120 -0.52 2.38 -3.78
CA PHE A 120 0.65 3.24 -3.79
C PHE A 120 0.57 4.33 -2.70
N SER A 121 -0.61 4.90 -2.45
CA SER A 121 -0.85 5.78 -1.30
C SER A 121 -0.43 5.13 0.01
N LYS A 122 -0.76 3.85 0.23
CA LYS A 122 -0.46 3.15 1.47
C LYS A 122 1.03 2.90 1.66
N ILE A 123 1.79 2.78 0.57
CA ILE A 123 3.25 2.75 0.62
C ILE A 123 3.81 4.12 1.03
N ILE A 124 3.24 5.22 0.52
CA ILE A 124 3.64 6.58 0.90
C ILE A 124 3.32 6.85 2.38
N ASP A 125 2.16 6.40 2.87
CA ASP A 125 1.72 6.55 4.26
C ASP A 125 2.70 5.90 5.27
N LEU A 126 3.58 4.98 4.85
CA LEU A 126 4.64 4.43 5.70
C LEU A 126 5.68 5.49 6.12
N LEU A 127 5.75 6.63 5.43
CA LEU A 127 6.66 7.72 5.79
C LEU A 127 6.22 8.45 7.07
N ASP A 128 4.95 8.36 7.48
CA ASP A 128 4.43 9.01 8.69
C ASP A 128 5.21 8.59 9.94
N THR A 129 5.31 7.29 10.17
CA THR A 129 6.07 6.73 11.30
C THR A 129 7.57 6.94 11.16
N THR A 130 8.09 6.97 9.94
CA THR A 130 9.49 7.32 9.68
C THR A 130 9.77 8.73 10.19
N PHE A 131 8.89 9.70 9.92
CA PHE A 131 9.00 11.05 10.46
C PHE A 131 8.84 11.10 11.99
N PHE A 132 7.95 10.29 12.58
CA PHE A 132 7.80 10.23 14.04
C PHE A 132 9.09 9.75 14.73
N VAL A 133 9.73 8.71 14.19
CA VAL A 133 10.99 8.18 14.70
C VAL A 133 12.11 9.22 14.59
N LEU A 134 12.27 9.88 13.43
CA LEU A 134 13.29 10.91 13.22
C LEU A 134 13.06 12.18 14.09
N ARG A 135 11.83 12.43 14.52
CA ARG A 135 11.50 13.54 15.44
C ARG A 135 11.54 13.15 16.92
N LYS A 136 11.94 11.91 17.25
CA LYS A 136 11.86 11.34 18.60
C LYS A 136 10.46 11.44 19.22
N LYS A 137 9.41 11.30 18.42
CA LYS A 137 8.01 11.29 18.88
C LYS A 137 7.50 9.87 19.06
N GLN A 138 8.19 9.11 19.93
CA GLN A 138 7.89 7.68 20.12
C GLN A 138 6.49 7.42 20.70
N ASN A 139 5.91 8.41 21.40
CA ASN A 139 4.53 8.37 21.85
C ASN A 139 3.50 8.28 20.69
N GLN A 140 3.87 8.68 19.48
CA GLN A 140 3.04 8.56 18.27
C GLN A 140 3.24 7.22 17.55
N VAL A 141 4.37 6.53 17.79
CA VAL A 141 4.68 5.21 17.24
C VAL A 141 4.03 4.13 18.11
N SER A 142 2.70 4.09 18.12
CA SER A 142 1.94 3.08 18.85
C SER A 142 1.86 1.76 18.07
N PHE A 143 1.63 0.65 18.77
CA PHE A 143 1.37 -0.65 18.15
C PHE A 143 0.25 -0.56 17.11
N LEU A 144 -0.87 0.08 17.47
CA LEU A 144 -2.02 0.22 16.59
C LEU A 144 -1.67 0.94 15.29
N HIS A 145 -0.89 2.02 15.37
CA HIS A 145 -0.50 2.79 14.21
C HIS A 145 0.45 1.99 13.29
N VAL A 146 1.50 1.38 13.84
CA VAL A 146 2.43 0.55 13.04
C VAL A 146 1.71 -0.65 12.42
N TYR A 147 0.85 -1.32 13.19
CA TYR A 147 0.02 -2.43 12.71
C TYR A 147 -0.90 -1.99 11.58
N HIS A 148 -1.64 -0.90 11.76
CA HIS A 148 -2.55 -0.35 10.76
C HIS A 148 -1.83 0.00 9.44
N HIS A 149 -0.71 0.72 9.49
CA HIS A 149 0.04 1.09 8.28
C HIS A 149 0.63 -0.12 7.56
N THR A 150 1.11 -1.12 8.30
CA THR A 150 1.63 -2.37 7.73
C THR A 150 0.52 -3.17 7.06
N ILE A 151 -0.59 -3.38 7.77
CA ILE A 151 -1.64 -4.30 7.33
C ILE A 151 -2.45 -3.70 6.17
N THR A 152 -2.67 -2.39 6.17
CA THR A 152 -3.35 -1.71 5.05
C THR A 152 -2.52 -1.72 3.77
N ALA A 153 -1.19 -1.60 3.84
CA ALA A 153 -0.30 -1.74 2.68
C ALA A 153 -0.31 -3.17 2.11
N LEU A 154 -0.23 -4.19 2.97
CA LEU A 154 -0.24 -5.59 2.53
C LEU A 154 -1.61 -6.02 1.99
N PHE A 155 -2.71 -5.63 2.66
CA PHE A 155 -4.05 -5.97 2.20
C PHE A 155 -4.43 -5.26 0.91
N SER A 156 -4.06 -4.00 0.72
CA SER A 156 -4.34 -3.29 -0.54
C SER A 156 -3.61 -3.93 -1.72
N TRP A 157 -2.36 -4.36 -1.54
CA TRP A 157 -1.63 -5.13 -2.55
C TRP A 157 -2.30 -6.48 -2.85
N GLY A 158 -2.62 -7.25 -1.80
CA GLY A 158 -3.26 -8.56 -1.94
C GLY A 158 -4.65 -8.48 -2.57
N TYR A 159 -5.44 -7.47 -2.21
CA TYR A 159 -6.76 -7.22 -2.80
C TYR A 159 -6.64 -6.94 -4.30
N LEU A 160 -5.74 -6.04 -4.69
CA LEU A 160 -5.50 -5.73 -6.10
C LEU A 160 -4.97 -6.95 -6.89
N LYS A 161 -4.13 -7.78 -6.27
CA LYS A 161 -3.53 -8.96 -6.90
C LYS A 161 -4.54 -10.10 -7.11
N TYR A 162 -5.34 -10.42 -6.09
CA TYR A 162 -6.11 -11.66 -6.03
C TYR A 162 -7.63 -11.49 -6.11
N ALA A 163 -8.16 -10.30 -5.83
CA ALA A 163 -9.60 -10.06 -5.81
C ALA A 163 -9.99 -8.64 -6.24
N PRO A 164 -9.43 -8.09 -7.33
CA PRO A 164 -9.70 -6.70 -7.66
C PRO A 164 -11.16 -6.53 -8.13
N GLY A 165 -11.94 -5.75 -7.39
CA GLY A 165 -13.32 -5.42 -7.75
C GLY A 165 -14.36 -6.51 -7.51
N LYS A 166 -13.99 -7.58 -6.81
CA LYS A 166 -14.95 -8.51 -6.18
C LYS A 166 -15.41 -7.99 -4.82
#